data_AF-A0A833PAZ2-F1
#
_entry.id   AF-A0A833PAZ2-F1
#
_cell.length_a   1.000
_cell.length_b   1.000
_cell.length_c   1.000
_cell.angle_alpha   90.00
_cell.angle_beta   90.00
_cell.angle_gamma   90.00
#
_symmetry.space_group_name_H-M   'P 1'
#
loop_
_entity.id
_entity.type
_entity.pdbx_description
1 polymer ?
#
loop_
_entity_poly.entity_id
_entity_poly.type
_entity_poly.pdbx_seq_one_letter_code
_entity_poly.pdbx_strand_id
1 'polypeptide(L)' 'MCGLCGLMGEQQDWTDSLRTDLPRRRERLRKIRLLNHITAPYRLSITDFQGVNYLIQTPTGKQSIANGLDQLWKEI' A
#
# COMPACT_ATOMS: atom_id res chain seq x y z
N MET A 1 -7.42 -8.32 -14.67
CA MET A 1 -6.87 -9.19 -13.62
C MET A 1 -7.96 -9.42 -12.58
N CYS A 2 -8.37 -10.68 -12.42
CA CYS A 2 -9.60 -11.15 -11.77
C CYS A 2 -9.75 -10.67 -10.31
N GLY A 3 -10.97 -10.27 -9.94
CA GLY A 3 -11.32 -9.71 -8.62
C GLY A 3 -11.22 -10.68 -7.42
N LEU A 4 -10.66 -11.87 -7.61
CA LEU A 4 -10.55 -12.89 -6.55
C LEU A 4 -9.33 -12.67 -5.64
N CYS A 5 -8.21 -12.13 -6.15
CA CYS A 5 -7.01 -11.89 -5.35
C CYS A 5 -7.23 -10.89 -4.21
N GLY A 6 -8.13 -9.92 -4.39
CA GLY A 6 -8.48 -8.94 -3.35
C GLY A 6 -9.39 -9.48 -2.24
N LEU A 7 -9.78 -10.75 -2.29
CA LEU A 7 -10.70 -11.38 -1.34
C LEU A 7 -10.00 -12.28 -0.32
N MET A 8 -8.77 -12.74 -0.61
CA MET A 8 -8.02 -13.68 0.24
C MET A 8 -6.73 -13.11 0.87
N GLY A 9 -6.21 -11.97 0.40
CA GLY A 9 -4.85 -11.55 0.75
C GLY A 9 -4.70 -10.24 1.52
N GLU A 10 -5.77 -9.48 1.81
CA GLU A 10 -5.63 -8.19 2.49
C GLU A 10 -5.69 -8.39 4.01
N GLN A 11 -4.52 -8.31 4.66
CA GLN A 11 -4.43 -8.17 6.12
C GLN A 11 -5.25 -6.94 6.53
N GLN A 12 -6.13 -7.08 7.52
CA GLN A 12 -6.92 -5.95 8.00
C GLN A 12 -5.99 -4.90 8.61
N ASP A 13 -6.08 -3.68 8.08
CA ASP A 13 -5.31 -2.53 8.56
C ASP A 13 -6.18 -1.68 9.49
N TRP A 14 -5.56 -0.91 10.38
CA TRP A 14 -6.27 0.06 11.25
C TRP A 14 -7.09 1.11 10.48
N THR A 15 -6.81 1.29 9.18
CA THR A 15 -7.57 2.16 8.27
C THR A 15 -8.86 1.53 7.74
N ASP A 16 -9.14 0.26 7.99
CA ASP A 16 -10.35 -0.41 7.49
C ASP A 16 -11.63 0.09 8.18
N SER A 17 -11.50 0.72 9.34
CA SER A 17 -12.59 1.46 9.98
C SER A 17 -12.95 2.76 9.23
N LEU A 18 -12.05 3.27 8.39
CA LEU A 18 -12.18 4.52 7.62
C LEU A 18 -12.60 4.29 6.17
N ARG A 19 -13.15 3.10 5.86
CA ARG A 19 -13.53 2.74 4.49
C ARG A 19 -14.60 3.67 3.94
N THR A 20 -14.49 3.89 2.64
CA THR A 20 -15.41 4.72 1.86
C THR A 20 -16.26 3.84 0.95
N ASP A 21 -17.30 4.39 0.34
CA ASP A 21 -18.12 3.67 -0.64
C ASP A 21 -17.39 3.46 -2.00
N LEU A 22 -16.09 3.74 -2.04
CA LEU A 22 -15.29 3.59 -3.26
C LEU A 22 -15.01 2.11 -3.54
N PRO A 23 -14.94 1.71 -4.83
CA PRO A 23 -14.44 0.40 -5.20
C PRO A 23 -13.03 0.15 -4.61
N ARG A 24 -12.78 -1.04 -4.06
CA ARG A 24 -11.51 -1.39 -3.37
C ARG A 24 -10.26 -0.96 -4.13
N ARG A 25 -10.22 -1.19 -5.45
CA ARG A 25 -9.08 -0.79 -6.30
C ARG A 25 -8.84 0.72 -6.29
N ARG A 26 -9.90 1.53 -6.27
CA ARG A 26 -9.82 2.99 -6.19
C ARG A 26 -9.38 3.46 -4.81
N GLU A 27 -9.90 2.84 -3.75
CA GLU A 27 -9.44 3.09 -2.37
C GLU A 27 -7.95 2.84 -2.25
N ARG A 28 -7.47 1.72 -2.78
CA ARG A 28 -6.06 1.33 -2.75
C ARG A 28 -5.16 2.34 -3.46
N LEU A 29 -5.52 2.75 -4.68
CA LEU A 29 -4.76 3.78 -5.40
C LEU A 29 -4.78 5.13 -4.69
N ARG A 30 -5.89 5.48 -4.02
CA ARG A 30 -5.99 6.69 -3.19
C ARG A 30 -5.05 6.60 -1.98
N LYS A 31 -5.04 5.46 -1.27
CA LYS A 31 -4.11 5.19 -0.16
C LYS A 31 -2.67 5.33 -0.63
N ILE A 32 -2.28 4.66 -1.71
CA ILE A 32 -0.92 4.73 -2.29
C ILE A 32 -0.51 6.17 -2.63
N ARG A 33 -1.41 6.97 -3.20
CA ARG A 33 -1.13 8.39 -3.49
C ARG A 33 -0.85 9.18 -2.21
N LEU A 34 -1.63 8.96 -1.16
CA LEU A 34 -1.41 9.60 0.14
C LEU A 34 -0.10 9.15 0.78
N LEU A 35 0.20 7.85 0.73
CA LEU A 35 1.46 7.29 1.23
C LEU A 35 2.67 7.96 0.58
N ASN A 36 2.71 8.02 -0.76
CA ASN A 36 3.80 8.69 -1.47
C ASN A 36 3.92 10.18 -1.13
N HIS A 37 2.81 10.85 -0.82
CA HIS A 37 2.85 12.24 -0.39
C HIS A 37 3.51 12.38 1.00
N ILE A 38 3.15 11.50 1.94
CA ILE A 38 3.70 11.48 3.30
C ILE A 38 5.19 11.09 3.29
N THR A 39 5.58 10.14 2.44
CA THR A 39 6.96 9.63 2.38
C THR A 39 7.89 10.38 1.42
N ALA A 40 7.39 11.42 0.75
CA ALA A 40 8.18 12.25 -0.17
C ALA A 40 9.49 12.80 0.45
N PRO A 41 9.54 13.25 1.73
CA PRO A 41 10.78 13.73 2.34
C PRO A 41 11.89 12.68 2.41
N TYR A 42 11.52 11.40 2.52
CA TYR A 42 12.44 10.26 2.58
C TYR A 42 12.84 9.74 1.19
N ARG A 43 12.30 10.36 0.13
CA ARG A 43 12.50 9.95 -1.28
C ARG A 43 12.14 8.48 -1.53
N LEU A 44 11.17 7.96 -0.77
CA LEU A 44 10.65 6.61 -0.95
C LEU A 44 9.52 6.62 -1.98
N SER A 45 9.49 5.59 -2.83
CA SER A 45 8.39 5.32 -3.75
C SER A 45 7.61 4.10 -3.27
N ILE A 46 6.30 4.24 -3.11
CA ILE A 46 5.39 3.18 -2.70
C ILE A 46 4.47 2.84 -3.86
N THR A 47 4.40 1.57 -4.23
CA THR A 47 3.57 1.08 -5.34
C THR A 47 2.74 -0.14 -4.95
N ASP A 48 1.71 -0.42 -5.75
CA ASP A 48 0.87 -1.60 -5.56
C ASP A 48 1.63 -2.87 -5.95
N PHE A 49 1.65 -3.87 -5.06
CA PHE A 49 2.18 -5.19 -5.33
C PHE A 49 1.07 -6.24 -5.24
N GLN A 50 0.69 -6.78 -6.41
CA GLN A 50 -0.31 -7.84 -6.56
C GLN A 50 -1.69 -7.51 -5.94
N GLY A 51 -2.01 -6.24 -5.73
CA GLY A 51 -3.30 -5.79 -5.21
C GLY A 51 -3.52 -6.04 -3.71
N VAL A 52 -2.52 -6.55 -2.99
CA VAL A 52 -2.62 -6.88 -1.55
C VAL A 52 -1.45 -6.34 -0.74
N ASN A 53 -0.25 -6.27 -1.31
CA ASN A 53 0.95 -5.78 -0.63
C ASN A 53 1.43 -4.43 -1.21
N TYR A 54 2.37 -3.82 -0.51
CA TYR A 54 3.04 -2.59 -0.94
C TYR A 54 4.49 -2.91 -1.31
N LEU A 55 4.93 -2.43 -2.46
CA LEU A 55 6.35 -2.42 -2.83
C LEU A 55 6.93 -1.05 -2.47
N ILE A 56 7.96 -1.05 -1.64
CA ILE A 56 8.69 0.12 -1.19
C ILE A 56 10.03 0.14 -1.91
N GLN A 57 10.37 1.27 -2.53
CA GLN A 57 11.64 1.45 -3.23
C GLN A 57 12.40 2.64 -2.63
N THR A 58 13.66 2.40 -2.26
CA THR A 58 14.56 3.44 -1.75
C THR A 58 15.29 4.14 -2.89
N PRO A 59 15.87 5.34 -2.65
CA PRO A 59 16.72 6.03 -3.62
C PRO A 59 17.95 5.23 -4.06
N THR A 60 18.41 4.29 -3.22
CA THR A 60 19.55 3.41 -3.51
C THR A 60 19.18 2.20 -4.36
N GLY A 61 17.90 2.05 -4.74
CA GLY A 61 17.40 0.93 -5.52
C GLY A 61 17.05 -0.31 -4.70
N LYS A 62 17.17 -0.27 -3.37
CA LYS A 62 16.70 -1.35 -2.49
C LYS A 62 15.17 -1.41 -2.57
N GLN A 63 14.64 -2.63 -2.66
CA GLN A 63 13.21 -2.87 -2.65
C GLN A 63 12.82 -3.77 -1.48
N SER A 64 11.71 -3.46 -0.83
CA SER A 64 11.09 -4.34 0.18
C SER A 64 9.58 -4.42 -0.05
N ILE A 65 9.00 -5.55 0.37
CA ILE A 65 7.56 -5.80 0.28
C ILE A 65 7.00 -5.73 1.70
N ALA A 66 5.96 -4.91 1.88
CA ALA A 66 5.22 -4.80 3.12
C ALA A 66 3.81 -5.34 2.96
N ASN A 67 3.40 -6.21 3.89
CA ASN A 67 2.06 -6.76 3.99
C ASN A 67 1.26 -5.90 4.97
N GLY A 68 0.52 -4.93 4.44
CA GLY A 68 -0.24 -3.96 5.25
C GLY A 68 0.57 -2.74 5.70
N LEU A 69 -0.11 -1.79 6.33
CA LEU A 69 0.46 -0.50 6.73
C LEU A 69 1.40 -0.60 7.93
N ASP A 70 1.16 -1.52 8.85
CA ASP A 70 1.99 -1.69 10.05
C ASP A 70 3.42 -2.14 9.71
N GLN A 71 3.57 -3.04 8.73
CA GLN A 71 4.88 -3.43 8.23
C GLN A 71 5.51 -2.31 7.40
N LEU A 72 4.70 -1.60 6.60
CA LEU A 72 5.19 -0.49 5.77
C LEU A 72 5.85 0.59 6.62
N TRP A 73 5.28 0.92 7.79
CA TRP A 73 5.81 1.93 8.69
C TRP A 73 7.15 1.56 9.34
N LYS A 74 7.49 0.26 9.39
CA LYS A 74 8.79 -0.21 9.89
C LYS A 74 9.89 -0.13 8.83
N GLU A 75 9.51 0.01 7.56
CA GLU A 75 10.41 0.04 6.41
C GLU A 75 10.71 1.47 5.91
N ILE A 76 9.92 2.47 6.37
CA ILE A 76 10.16 3.91 6.16
C ILE A 76 11.18 4.42 7.17
#